data_AF-A0A7C7NQ23-F1
#
_entry.id   AF-A0A7C7NQ23-F1
#
_cell.length_a   1.000
_cell.length_b   1.000
_cell.length_c   1.000
_cell.angle_alpha   90.00
_cell.angle_beta   90.00
_cell.angle_gamma   90.00
#
_symmetry.space_group_name_H-M   'P 1'
#
loop_
_entity.id
_entity.type
_entity.pdbx_description
1 polymer ?
#
loop_
_entity_poly.entity_id
_entity_poly.type
_entity_poly.pdbx_seq_one_letter_code
_entity_poly.pdbx_strand_id
1 'polypeptide(L)'
;MALRFKHFRTHWKNPIGGATVGLAVVAGWWLSGGALGQEWMDTAEWMDIRPAAVGVQSYTFINPMGDAVAWLTSPTQLQLVTFGVVALGGIISGSFIASVLSKKFQIIWFKDKTDFIKHVIGAILMGIGGILAMGCTIGQAITGVSSLSLGSFMVLGSIVFGATLTMKIQYYQMFYEDEDDSGFSAILLSVLADM
;
A
#
# COMPACT_ATOMS: atom_id res chain seq x y z
N MET A 1 -1.99 -9.82 -18.80
CA MET A 1 -3.10 -10.79 -18.64
C MET A 1 -4.41 -10.17 -18.11
N ALA A 2 -4.53 -8.84 -17.97
CA ALA A 2 -5.72 -8.18 -17.40
C ALA A 2 -6.77 -7.68 -18.42
N LEU A 3 -6.44 -7.62 -19.72
CA LEU A 3 -7.31 -7.04 -20.76
C LEU A 3 -8.31 -8.02 -21.40
N ARG A 4 -8.31 -9.29 -20.99
CA ARG A 4 -9.05 -10.37 -21.66
C ARG A 4 -10.46 -10.63 -21.11
N PHE A 5 -10.84 -9.98 -20.00
CA PHE A 5 -12.19 -10.15 -19.44
C PHE A 5 -13.16 -9.09 -19.95
N LYS A 6 -14.18 -9.55 -20.69
CA LYS A 6 -15.25 -8.73 -21.28
C LYS A 6 -15.98 -7.86 -20.24
N HIS A 7 -16.00 -8.29 -18.99
CA HIS A 7 -16.61 -7.60 -17.84
C HIS A 7 -15.86 -6.33 -17.38
N PHE A 8 -14.54 -6.24 -17.63
CA PHE A 8 -13.73 -5.08 -17.24
C PHE A 8 -14.03 -3.84 -18.12
N ARG A 9 -14.47 -4.06 -19.37
CA ARG A 9 -14.81 -2.99 -20.33
C ARG A 9 -16.25 -2.50 -20.20
N THR A 10 -17.15 -3.26 -19.57
CA THR A 10 -18.58 -2.93 -19.52
C THR A 10 -18.94 -1.86 -18.47
N HIS A 11 -18.11 -1.68 -17.45
CA HIS A 11 -18.26 -0.61 -16.47
C HIS A 11 -17.15 0.43 -16.64
N TRP A 12 -17.50 1.60 -17.21
CA TRP A 12 -16.57 2.71 -17.51
C TRP A 12 -15.75 3.20 -16.29
N LYS A 13 -16.20 2.92 -15.06
CA LYS A 13 -15.53 3.35 -13.82
C LYS A 13 -14.19 2.65 -13.57
N ASN A 14 -14.02 1.40 -14.02
CA ASN A 14 -12.83 0.59 -13.75
C ASN A 14 -11.59 1.04 -14.55
N PRO A 15 -11.67 1.26 -15.88
CA PRO A 15 -10.52 1.77 -16.64
C PRO A 15 -10.17 3.22 -16.27
N ILE A 16 -11.15 4.05 -15.89
CA ILE A 16 -10.90 5.42 -15.43
C ILE A 16 -10.09 5.42 -14.13
N GLY A 17 -10.46 4.58 -13.15
CA GLY A 17 -9.71 4.47 -11.90
C GLY A 17 -8.26 4.03 -12.11
N GLY A 18 -8.03 3.03 -12.98
CA GLY A 18 -6.68 2.60 -13.34
C GLY A 18 -5.87 3.68 -14.05
N ALA A 19 -6.49 4.43 -14.96
CA ALA A 19 -5.85 5.55 -15.65
C ALA A 19 -5.50 6.70 -14.69
N THR A 20 -6.36 7.02 -13.71
CA THR A 20 -6.09 8.04 -12.70
C THR A 20 -4.91 7.66 -11.81
N VAL A 21 -4.83 6.41 -11.35
CA VAL A 21 -3.69 5.93 -10.55
C VAL A 21 -2.39 5.93 -11.37
N GLY A 22 -2.44 5.49 -12.63
CA GLY A 22 -1.29 5.55 -13.54
C GLY A 22 -0.79 6.98 -13.77
N LEU A 23 -1.70 7.91 -14.02
CA LEU A 23 -1.38 9.33 -14.15
C LEU A 23 -0.80 9.92 -12.85
N ALA A 24 -1.33 9.53 -11.69
CA ALA A 24 -0.81 9.98 -10.40
C ALA A 24 0.65 9.52 -10.20
N VAL A 25 0.98 8.28 -10.59
CA VAL A 25 2.36 7.77 -10.50
C VAL A 25 3.29 8.50 -11.48
N VAL A 26 2.85 8.75 -12.71
CA VAL A 26 3.62 9.55 -13.68
C VAL A 26 3.83 10.98 -13.18
N ALA A 27 2.79 11.61 -12.61
CA ALA A 27 2.91 12.91 -11.98
C ALA A 27 3.87 12.89 -10.78
N GLY A 28 3.87 11.80 -10.00
CA GLY A 28 4.84 11.57 -8.92
C GLY A 28 6.27 11.59 -9.43
N TRP A 29 6.58 10.82 -10.48
CA TRP A 29 7.90 10.82 -11.14
C TRP A 29 8.26 12.18 -11.75
N TRP A 30 7.31 12.88 -12.34
CA TRP A 30 7.55 14.19 -12.93
C TRP A 30 7.84 15.26 -11.87
N LEU A 31 7.12 15.23 -10.73
CA LEU A 31 7.31 16.18 -9.64
C LEU A 31 8.62 15.91 -8.89
N SER A 32 8.95 14.64 -8.61
CA SER A 32 10.16 14.28 -7.87
C SER A 32 11.42 14.19 -8.73
N GLY A 33 11.29 13.91 -10.03
CA GLY A 33 12.40 13.81 -10.99
C GLY A 33 12.54 14.99 -11.95
N GLY A 34 11.59 15.93 -11.97
CA GLY A 34 11.64 17.14 -12.79
C GLY A 34 12.48 18.26 -12.18
N ALA A 35 12.45 19.45 -12.79
CA ALA A 35 13.24 20.61 -12.37
C ALA A 35 13.05 20.99 -10.89
N LEU A 36 11.81 20.91 -10.38
CA LEU A 36 11.49 21.17 -8.97
C LEU A 36 12.13 20.15 -8.01
N GLY A 37 12.22 18.88 -8.40
CA GLY A 37 12.87 17.84 -7.59
C GLY A 37 14.40 17.93 -7.61
N GLN A 38 14.96 18.31 -8.77
CA GLN A 38 16.40 18.58 -8.93
C GLN A 38 16.83 19.81 -8.10
N GLU A 39 16.08 20.93 -8.16
CA GLU A 39 16.34 22.11 -7.31
C GLU A 39 16.24 21.78 -5.82
N TRP A 40 15.32 20.88 -5.43
CA TRP A 40 15.18 20.42 -4.05
C TRP A 40 16.36 19.56 -3.60
N MET A 41 16.90 18.72 -4.49
CA MET A 41 18.12 17.95 -4.21
C MET A 41 19.33 18.85 -4.09
N ASP A 42 19.51 19.78 -5.02
CA ASP A 42 20.61 20.74 -5.00
C ASP A 42 20.55 21.58 -3.71
N THR A 43 19.37 22.10 -3.35
CA THR A 43 19.16 22.84 -2.09
C THR A 43 19.43 21.97 -0.87
N ALA A 44 19.05 20.69 -0.89
CA ALA A 44 19.29 19.77 0.21
C ALA A 44 20.74 19.33 0.38
N GLU A 45 21.54 19.33 -0.70
CA GLU A 45 22.97 19.05 -0.61
C GLU A 45 23.75 20.17 0.09
N TRP A 46 23.27 21.42 0.01
CA TRP A 46 23.88 22.59 0.64
C TRP A 46 23.38 22.88 2.08
N MET A 47 22.46 22.07 2.61
CA MET A 47 21.99 22.21 4.00
C MET A 47 22.89 21.45 4.99
N ASP A 48 23.21 22.09 6.12
CA ASP A 48 24.04 21.54 7.22
C ASP A 48 23.43 20.27 7.85
N ILE A 49 22.10 20.10 7.70
CA ILE A 49 21.36 18.90 8.10
C ILE A 49 20.53 18.45 6.89
N ARG A 50 20.88 17.29 6.30
CA ARG A 50 20.14 16.71 5.17
C ARG A 50 18.76 16.20 5.63
N PRO A 51 17.65 16.67 5.04
CA PRO A 51 16.32 16.12 5.33
C PRO A 51 16.22 14.65 4.87
N ALA A 52 15.42 13.85 5.56
CA ALA A 52 15.19 12.45 5.18
C ALA A 52 14.47 12.37 3.81
N ALA A 53 14.75 11.33 3.03
CA ALA A 53 14.10 11.06 1.73
C ALA A 53 14.33 12.10 0.61
N VAL A 54 15.54 12.67 0.52
CA VAL A 54 16.00 13.46 -0.63
C VAL A 54 16.46 12.55 -1.76
N GLY A 55 15.50 12.09 -2.56
CA GLY A 55 15.71 11.16 -3.67
C GLY A 55 14.58 11.25 -4.69
N VAL A 56 14.84 10.80 -5.93
CA VAL A 56 13.78 10.67 -6.92
C VAL A 56 12.92 9.50 -6.46
N GLN A 57 11.80 9.81 -5.83
CA GLN A 57 10.89 8.83 -5.28
C GLN A 57 9.51 9.01 -5.90
N SER A 58 8.91 7.89 -6.30
CA SER A 58 7.50 7.86 -6.65
C SER A 58 6.67 7.42 -5.44
N TYR A 59 5.36 7.23 -5.64
CA TYR A 59 4.46 6.88 -4.55
C TYR A 59 4.87 5.57 -3.85
N THR A 60 5.17 5.67 -2.56
CA THR A 60 5.36 4.58 -1.61
C THR A 60 4.78 5.00 -0.26
N PHE A 61 4.25 4.05 0.51
CA PHE A 61 3.54 4.37 1.75
C PHE A 61 4.16 3.77 3.00
N ILE A 62 5.09 2.81 2.89
CA ILE A 62 5.72 2.22 4.07
C ILE A 62 6.62 3.23 4.79
N ASN A 63 7.52 3.88 4.05
CA ASN A 63 8.50 4.80 4.62
C ASN A 63 7.85 6.07 5.19
N PRO A 64 6.98 6.78 4.44
CA PRO A 64 6.38 8.00 4.94
C PRO A 64 5.34 7.78 6.05
N MET A 65 4.81 6.56 6.23
CA MET A 65 3.99 6.27 7.42
C MET A 65 4.85 6.27 8.69
N GLY A 66 6.09 5.79 8.62
CA GLY A 66 7.07 5.90 9.70
C GLY A 66 7.46 7.36 9.95
N ASP A 67 7.77 8.10 8.89
CA ASP A 67 8.14 9.52 8.98
C ASP A 67 7.00 10.38 9.56
N ALA A 68 5.75 10.10 9.18
CA ALA A 68 4.59 10.80 9.71
C ALA A 68 4.42 10.57 11.22
N VAL A 69 4.65 9.33 11.70
CA VAL A 69 4.63 9.02 13.14
C VAL A 69 5.78 9.73 13.87
N ALA A 70 6.99 9.71 13.29
CA ALA A 70 8.13 10.41 13.86
C ALA A 70 7.91 11.93 13.93
N TRP A 71 7.30 12.53 12.89
CA TRP A 71 6.90 13.93 12.89
C TRP A 71 5.84 14.25 13.94
N LEU A 72 4.85 13.36 14.17
CA LEU A 72 3.86 13.54 15.23
C LEU A 72 4.49 13.56 16.63
N THR A 73 5.55 12.79 16.85
CA THR A 73 6.28 12.80 18.13
C THR A 73 7.21 14.01 18.31
N SER A 74 7.65 14.62 17.21
CA SER A 74 8.57 15.77 17.19
C SER A 74 8.11 16.83 16.18
N PRO A 75 7.01 17.57 16.45
CA PRO A 75 6.33 18.41 15.47
C PRO A 75 7.12 19.64 15.01
N THR A 76 8.22 19.99 15.70
CA THR A 76 9.09 21.13 15.36
C THR A 76 10.12 20.84 14.27
N GLN A 77 10.30 19.57 13.87
CA GLN A 77 11.26 19.19 12.84
C GLN A 77 10.59 19.10 11.47
N LEU A 78 10.54 20.23 10.76
CA LEU A 78 10.04 20.32 9.37
C LEU A 78 10.84 19.46 8.38
N GLN A 79 12.01 18.97 8.78
CA GLN A 79 12.89 18.08 8.01
C GLN A 79 12.30 16.67 7.80
N LEU A 80 11.27 16.27 8.57
CA LEU A 80 10.57 14.99 8.40
C LEU A 80 9.35 15.11 7.47
N VAL A 81 9.03 16.30 6.98
CA VAL A 81 7.96 16.50 5.99
C VAL A 81 8.50 16.13 4.62
N THR A 82 8.51 14.83 4.33
CA THR A 82 8.94 14.29 3.04
C THR A 82 7.80 14.37 2.02
N PHE A 83 8.13 14.28 0.72
CA PHE A 83 7.13 14.17 -0.35
C PHE A 83 6.12 13.05 -0.06
N GLY A 84 6.59 11.94 0.52
CA GLY A 84 5.74 10.82 0.91
C GLY A 84 4.73 11.17 2.01
N VAL A 85 5.11 11.98 3.01
CA VAL A 85 4.21 12.41 4.10
C VAL A 85 3.11 13.32 3.57
N VAL A 86 3.46 14.26 2.68
CA VAL A 86 2.48 15.14 2.02
C VAL A 86 1.55 14.33 1.13
N ALA A 87 2.08 13.38 0.36
CA ALA A 87 1.30 12.46 -0.45
C ALA A 87 0.32 11.61 0.38
N LEU A 88 0.77 11.10 1.54
CA LEU A 88 -0.10 10.39 2.50
C LEU A 88 -1.24 11.28 3.00
N GLY A 89 -0.93 12.50 3.44
CA GLY A 89 -1.94 13.47 3.88
C GLY A 89 -2.93 13.83 2.77
N GLY A 90 -2.44 13.96 1.53
CA GLY A 90 -3.25 14.18 0.34
C GLY A 90 -4.24 13.03 0.06
N ILE A 91 -3.81 11.78 0.24
CA ILE A 91 -4.70 10.62 0.05
C ILE A 91 -5.74 10.52 1.15
N ILE A 92 -5.37 10.79 2.40
CA ILE A 92 -6.30 10.78 3.54
C ILE A 92 -7.36 11.88 3.35
N SER A 93 -6.93 13.12 3.10
CA SER A 93 -7.85 14.24 2.87
C SER A 93 -8.68 14.06 1.60
N GLY A 94 -8.08 13.59 0.51
CA GLY A 94 -8.75 13.35 -0.76
C GLY A 94 -9.81 12.24 -0.67
N SER A 95 -9.49 11.13 0.00
CA SER A 95 -10.46 10.04 0.23
C SER A 95 -11.61 10.48 1.14
N PHE A 96 -11.34 11.32 2.14
CA PHE A 96 -12.37 11.92 2.98
C PHE A 96 -13.32 12.82 2.16
N ILE A 97 -12.78 13.76 1.39
CA ILE A 97 -13.57 14.64 0.52
C ILE A 97 -14.40 13.81 -0.47
N ALA A 98 -13.78 12.82 -1.13
CA ALA A 98 -14.47 11.96 -2.09
C ALA A 98 -15.62 11.15 -1.45
N SER A 99 -15.44 10.67 -0.22
CA SER A 99 -16.47 9.94 0.53
C SER A 99 -17.66 10.84 0.91
N VAL A 100 -17.37 12.08 1.34
CA VAL A 100 -18.38 13.09 1.68
C VAL A 100 -19.17 13.51 0.45
N LEU A 101 -18.51 13.82 -0.67
CA LEU A 101 -19.19 14.19 -1.93
C LEU A 101 -20.04 13.03 -2.47
N SER A 102 -19.57 11.80 -2.31
CA SER A 102 -20.32 10.61 -2.72
C SER A 102 -21.50 10.30 -1.79
N LYS A 103 -21.65 11.02 -0.67
CA LYS A 103 -22.64 10.76 0.39
C LYS A 103 -22.61 9.31 0.92
N LYS A 104 -21.45 8.66 0.87
CA LYS A 104 -21.23 7.27 1.32
C LYS A 104 -20.44 7.19 2.62
N PHE A 105 -20.27 8.32 3.30
CA PHE A 105 -19.58 8.34 4.57
C PHE A 105 -20.37 7.55 5.62
N GLN A 106 -19.80 6.44 6.07
CA GLN A 106 -20.35 5.58 7.11
C GLN A 106 -19.24 5.26 8.10
N ILE A 107 -19.53 5.44 9.39
CA ILE A 107 -18.59 5.10 10.46
C ILE A 107 -18.88 3.64 10.85
N ILE A 108 -17.91 2.77 10.58
CA ILE A 108 -17.99 1.34 10.90
C ILE A 108 -17.10 1.08 12.10
N TRP A 109 -17.62 0.35 13.07
CA TRP A 109 -16.89 -0.12 14.24
C TRP A 109 -16.73 -1.64 14.22
N PHE A 110 -15.71 -2.14 14.92
CA PHE A 110 -15.43 -3.57 15.02
C PHE A 110 -16.61 -4.30 15.66
N LYS A 111 -17.00 -5.43 15.04
CA LYS A 111 -18.12 -6.25 15.48
C LYS A 111 -17.79 -7.04 16.75
N ASP A 112 -16.57 -7.58 16.83
CA ASP A 112 -16.13 -8.49 17.88
C ASP A 112 -14.67 -8.23 18.31
N LYS A 113 -14.31 -8.61 19.54
CA LYS A 113 -12.92 -8.52 20.04
C LYS A 113 -11.96 -9.38 19.21
N THR A 114 -12.41 -10.56 18.78
CA THR A 114 -11.62 -11.46 17.94
C THR A 114 -11.34 -10.85 16.56
N ASP A 115 -12.32 -10.13 16.00
CA ASP A 115 -12.18 -9.41 14.74
C ASP A 115 -11.14 -8.28 14.86
N PHE A 116 -11.18 -7.51 15.95
CA PHE A 116 -10.16 -6.50 16.24
C PHE A 116 -8.76 -7.09 16.35
N ILE A 117 -8.59 -8.21 17.07
CA ILE A 117 -7.28 -8.87 17.23
C ILE A 117 -6.74 -9.34 15.87
N LYS A 118 -7.58 -9.95 15.03
CA LYS A 118 -7.19 -10.38 13.67
C LYS A 118 -6.71 -9.20 12.82
N HIS A 119 -7.39 -8.06 12.89
CA HIS A 119 -7.00 -6.83 12.20
C HIS A 119 -5.65 -6.27 12.71
N VAL A 120 -5.43 -6.25 14.02
CA VAL A 120 -4.17 -5.77 14.62
C VAL A 120 -3.00 -6.67 14.21
N ILE A 121 -3.17 -8.00 14.29
CA ILE A 121 -2.15 -8.95 13.86
C ILE A 121 -1.83 -8.76 12.37
N GLY A 122 -2.86 -8.58 11.53
CA GLY A 122 -2.69 -8.29 10.11
C GLY A 122 -1.92 -6.99 9.86
N ALA A 123 -2.22 -5.92 10.61
CA ALA A 123 -1.52 -4.64 10.50
C ALA A 123 -0.03 -4.75 10.87
N ILE A 124 0.29 -5.50 11.93
CA ILE A 124 1.68 -5.75 12.36
C ILE A 124 2.44 -6.53 11.28
N LEU A 125 1.84 -7.61 10.76
CA LEU A 125 2.43 -8.43 9.70
C LEU A 125 2.66 -7.61 8.42
N MET A 126 1.71 -6.76 8.02
CA MET A 126 1.86 -5.85 6.88
C MET A 126 2.98 -4.83 7.09
N GLY A 127 3.11 -4.27 8.30
CA GLY A 127 4.17 -3.33 8.64
C GLY A 127 5.55 -3.97 8.55
N ILE A 128 5.74 -5.10 9.23
CA ILE A 128 7.00 -5.86 9.20
C ILE A 128 7.33 -6.30 7.77
N GLY A 129 6.36 -6.90 7.07
CA GLY A 129 6.53 -7.36 5.70
C GLY A 129 6.86 -6.24 4.73
N GLY A 130 6.24 -5.07 4.90
CA GLY A 130 6.50 -3.90 4.07
C GLY A 130 7.90 -3.30 4.25
N ILE A 131 8.45 -3.35 5.48
CA ILE A 131 9.84 -2.94 5.74
C ILE A 131 10.82 -3.95 5.14
N LEU A 132 10.59 -5.25 5.36
CA LEU A 132 11.42 -6.32 4.79
C LEU A 132 11.43 -6.31 3.26
N ALA A 133 10.28 -6.03 2.64
CA ALA A 133 10.13 -5.90 1.20
C ALA A 133 10.62 -4.54 0.65
N MET A 134 11.05 -3.62 1.53
CA MET A 134 11.40 -2.23 1.21
C MET A 134 10.31 -1.53 0.37
N GLY A 135 9.04 -1.79 0.67
CA GLY A 135 7.93 -1.14 0.01
C GLY A 135 6.57 -1.80 0.22
N CYS A 136 5.52 -1.09 -0.21
CA CYS A 136 4.15 -1.59 -0.23
C CYS A 136 3.75 -2.08 -1.63
N THR A 137 2.52 -2.56 -1.78
CA THR A 137 1.92 -2.87 -3.08
C THR A 137 2.04 -1.72 -4.06
N ILE A 138 1.80 -0.48 -3.65
CA ILE A 138 1.89 0.68 -4.57
C ILE A 138 3.36 0.98 -4.92
N GLY A 139 4.27 0.89 -3.95
CA GLY A 139 5.69 1.13 -4.14
C GLY A 139 6.40 0.05 -4.99
N GLN A 140 6.14 -1.23 -4.74
CA GLN A 140 6.82 -2.32 -5.45
C GLN A 140 6.04 -2.81 -6.68
N ALA A 141 4.70 -2.84 -6.65
CA ALA A 141 3.91 -3.33 -7.78
C ALA A 141 3.70 -2.28 -8.87
N ILE A 142 3.49 -1.00 -8.51
CA ILE A 142 3.20 0.05 -9.51
C ILE A 142 4.48 0.80 -9.83
N THR A 143 5.11 1.39 -8.81
CA THR A 143 6.33 2.18 -8.98
C THR A 143 7.52 1.28 -9.36
N GLY A 144 7.76 0.19 -8.64
CA GLY A 144 8.90 -0.72 -8.85
C GLY A 144 8.85 -1.53 -10.15
N VAL A 145 7.66 -1.92 -10.60
CA VAL A 145 7.50 -2.55 -11.92
C VAL A 145 7.73 -1.53 -13.04
N SER A 146 7.40 -0.26 -12.83
CA SER A 146 7.64 0.81 -13.81
C SER A 146 9.14 1.09 -14.00
N SER A 147 9.98 0.87 -12.99
CA SER A 147 11.45 0.94 -13.11
C SER A 147 12.09 -0.35 -13.63
N LEU A 148 11.28 -1.35 -14.04
CA LEU A 148 11.73 -2.62 -14.61
C LEU A 148 12.69 -3.41 -13.69
N SER A 149 12.58 -3.23 -12.37
CA SER A 149 13.44 -3.90 -11.39
C SER A 149 13.04 -5.37 -11.21
N LEU A 150 14.01 -6.28 -11.35
CA LEU A 150 13.85 -7.70 -11.04
C LEU A 150 13.38 -7.94 -9.58
N GLY A 151 13.88 -7.12 -8.64
CA GLY A 151 13.49 -7.21 -7.23
C GLY A 151 12.00 -6.93 -7.02
N SER A 152 11.44 -5.99 -7.76
CA SER A 152 10.02 -5.62 -7.66
C SER A 152 9.09 -6.74 -8.16
N PHE A 153 9.50 -7.49 -9.19
CA PHE A 153 8.74 -8.67 -9.64
C PHE A 153 8.73 -9.80 -8.61
N MET A 154 9.87 -10.04 -7.95
CA MET A 154 9.96 -11.06 -6.91
C MET A 154 9.10 -10.68 -5.70
N VAL A 155 9.20 -9.44 -5.24
CA VAL A 155 8.37 -8.92 -4.14
C VAL A 155 6.88 -8.97 -4.49
N LEU A 156 6.51 -8.54 -5.70
CA LEU A 156 5.13 -8.62 -6.17
C LEU A 156 4.62 -10.06 -6.15
N GLY A 157 5.41 -11.02 -6.65
CA GLY A 157 5.07 -12.43 -6.62
C GLY A 157 4.80 -12.93 -5.21
N SER A 158 5.68 -12.59 -4.25
CA SER A 158 5.51 -12.95 -2.84
C SER A 158 4.27 -12.32 -2.21
N ILE A 159 3.96 -11.04 -2.52
CA ILE A 159 2.75 -10.37 -2.02
C ILE A 159 1.50 -11.04 -2.57
N VAL A 160 1.46 -11.35 -3.87
CA VAL A 160 0.32 -12.04 -4.49
C VAL A 160 0.14 -13.42 -3.86
N PHE A 161 1.22 -14.19 -3.72
CA PHE A 161 1.18 -15.52 -3.12
C PHE A 161 0.67 -15.48 -1.67
N GLY A 162 1.18 -14.55 -0.85
CA GLY A 162 0.70 -14.37 0.52
C GLY A 162 -0.78 -13.99 0.58
N ALA A 163 -1.22 -13.06 -0.28
CA ALA A 163 -2.62 -12.64 -0.34
C ALA A 163 -3.55 -13.79 -0.77
N THR A 164 -3.17 -14.57 -1.78
CA THR A 164 -3.96 -15.72 -2.24
C THR A 164 -4.06 -16.79 -1.16
N LEU A 165 -2.94 -17.09 -0.47
CA LEU A 165 -2.91 -18.07 0.61
C LEU A 165 -3.80 -17.64 1.78
N THR A 166 -3.71 -16.39 2.23
CA THR A 166 -4.57 -15.87 3.31
C THR A 166 -6.04 -15.85 2.92
N MET A 167 -6.38 -15.39 1.71
CA MET A 167 -7.78 -15.41 1.24
C MET A 167 -8.34 -16.83 1.21
N LYS A 168 -7.54 -17.81 0.78
CA LYS A 168 -7.96 -19.20 0.70
C LYS A 168 -8.14 -19.83 2.09
N ILE A 169 -7.24 -19.56 3.04
CA ILE A 169 -7.40 -19.99 4.44
C ILE A 169 -8.68 -19.43 5.04
N GLN A 170 -8.93 -18.13 4.89
CA GLN A 170 -10.13 -17.48 5.41
C GLN A 170 -11.40 -18.02 4.75
N TYR A 171 -11.34 -18.31 3.44
CA TYR A 171 -12.44 -18.94 2.71
C TYR A 171 -12.74 -20.33 3.28
N TYR A 172 -11.75 -21.20 3.42
CA TYR A 172 -11.95 -22.53 4.00
C TYR A 172 -12.47 -22.48 5.43
N GLN A 173 -11.98 -21.54 6.25
CA GLN A 173 -12.51 -21.35 7.61
C GLN A 173 -14.00 -21.01 7.64
N MET A 174 -14.53 -20.24 6.68
CA MET A 174 -15.97 -19.94 6.61
C MET A 174 -16.82 -21.11 6.09
N PHE A 175 -16.23 -22.08 5.37
CA PHE A 175 -16.96 -23.23 4.80
C PHE A 175 -16.90 -24.48 5.68
N TYR A 176 -15.87 -24.62 6.52
CA TYR A 176 -15.63 -25.80 7.36
C TYR A 176 -15.83 -25.52 8.87
N GLU A 177 -16.70 -24.58 9.22
CA GLU A 177 -17.06 -24.25 10.62
C GLU A 177 -17.74 -25.42 11.39
N ASP A 178 -18.12 -26.50 10.70
CA ASP A 178 -18.87 -27.64 11.28
C ASP A 178 -18.01 -28.89 11.63
N GLU A 179 -16.72 -28.97 11.22
CA GLU A 179 -15.83 -30.09 11.57
C GLU A 179 -14.84 -29.69 12.69
N ASP A 180 -15.29 -29.96 13.92
CA ASP A 180 -14.75 -29.63 15.25
C ASP A 180 -13.34 -30.19 15.59
N ASP A 181 -12.45 -30.43 14.61
CA ASP A 181 -11.07 -30.91 14.91
C ASP A 181 -10.01 -30.64 13.82
N SER A 182 -10.26 -29.71 12.89
CA SER A 182 -9.23 -29.32 11.90
C SER A 182 -8.43 -28.11 12.39
N GLY A 183 -7.37 -28.37 13.17
CA GLY A 183 -6.41 -27.32 13.56
C GLY A 183 -5.87 -26.54 12.35
N PHE A 184 -5.37 -25.31 12.57
CA PHE A 184 -4.83 -24.43 11.51
C PHE A 184 -3.86 -25.14 10.55
N SER A 185 -3.11 -26.14 11.03
CA SER A 185 -2.23 -26.99 10.24
C SER A 185 -2.96 -27.83 9.18
N ALA A 186 -4.13 -28.40 9.50
CA ALA A 186 -4.93 -29.18 8.55
C ALA A 186 -5.51 -28.29 7.44
N ILE A 187 -5.99 -27.09 7.81
CA ILE A 187 -6.46 -26.09 6.84
C ILE A 187 -5.31 -25.57 5.98
N LEU A 188 -4.13 -25.34 6.57
CA LEU A 188 -2.95 -24.93 5.82
C LEU A 188 -2.54 -26.00 4.81
N LEU A 189 -2.54 -27.28 5.22
CA LEU A 189 -2.19 -28.40 4.34
C LEU A 189 -3.19 -28.57 3.20
N SER A 190 -4.50 -28.42 3.46
CA SER A 190 -5.51 -28.50 2.40
C SER A 190 -5.42 -27.31 1.43
N VAL A 191 -5.12 -26.11 1.94
CA VAL A 191 -4.88 -24.92 1.12
C VAL A 191 -3.64 -25.08 0.25
N LEU A 192 -2.55 -25.63 0.80
CA LEU A 192 -1.32 -25.90 0.05
C LEU A 192 -1.47 -27.05 -0.95
N ALA A 193 -2.30 -28.06 -0.65
CA ALA A 193 -2.57 -29.17 -1.57
C ALA A 193 -3.41 -28.77 -2.78
N ASP A 194 -4.21 -27.71 -2.66
CA ASP A 194 -5.09 -27.19 -3.73
C ASP A 194 -4.48 -25.98 -4.47
N MET A 195 -3.23 -25.61 -4.16
CA MET A 195 -2.47 -24.54 -4.84
C MET A 195 -1.53 -25.12 -5.90
#